data_AF-A0A1E7XA93-F1
#
_entry.id   AF-A0A1E7XA93-F1
#
_cell.length_a   1.000
_cell.length_b   1.000
_cell.length_c   1.000
_cell.angle_alpha   90.00
_cell.angle_beta   90.00
_cell.angle_gamma   90.00
#
_symmetry.space_group_name_H-M   'P 1'
#
loop_
_entity.id
_entity.type
_entity.pdbx_description
1 polymer ?
#
loop_
_entity_poly.entity_id
_entity_poly.type
_entity_poly.pdbx_seq_one_letter_code
_entity_poly.pdbx_strand_id
1 'polypeptide(L)'
;MDWTELSIITTSEAVEAVSNILMENGASGVSIEDAKDFEKLKPGRYGDHGEIVDPKSLAHIAQGAIVSAYYPNKQHIDQQADNIAQKVRNLSKFGLNPGPAEVNVTPVVN
;
A
#
# COMPACT_ATOMS: atom_id res chain seq x y z
N MET A 1 -8.25 -7.64 19.68
CA MET A 1 -9.05 -7.46 18.46
C MET A 1 -8.16 -7.99 17.36
N ASP A 2 -8.60 -9.03 16.66
CA ASP A 2 -7.77 -9.68 15.66
C ASP A 2 -8.07 -9.05 14.30
N TRP A 3 -7.05 -8.45 13.72
CA TRP A 3 -7.12 -7.81 12.42
C TRP A 3 -6.28 -8.60 11.43
N THR A 4 -6.65 -8.51 10.16
CA THR A 4 -5.84 -8.99 9.05
C THR A 4 -5.41 -7.78 8.24
N GLU A 5 -4.12 -7.58 8.09
CA GLU A 5 -3.56 -6.64 7.13
C GLU A 5 -3.50 -7.32 5.76
N LEU A 6 -4.00 -6.63 4.73
CA LEU A 6 -3.77 -6.98 3.33
C LEU A 6 -3.00 -5.83 2.69
N SER A 7 -1.80 -6.13 2.19
CA SER A 7 -0.94 -5.16 1.52
C SER A 7 -0.71 -5.53 0.06
N ILE A 8 -0.67 -4.53 -0.80
CA ILE A 8 -0.51 -4.68 -2.25
C ILE A 8 0.70 -3.88 -2.71
N ILE A 9 1.70 -4.59 -3.26
CA ILE A 9 2.84 -3.98 -3.93
C ILE A 9 2.41 -3.67 -5.36
N THR A 10 2.52 -2.40 -5.74
CA THR A 10 2.02 -1.87 -7.00
C THR A 10 2.93 -0.75 -7.51
N THR A 11 2.61 -0.16 -8.66
CA THR A 11 3.25 1.07 -9.11
C THR A 11 2.62 2.30 -8.45
N SER A 12 3.37 3.39 -8.35
CA SER A 12 2.86 4.68 -7.88
C SER A 12 1.68 5.21 -8.70
N GLU A 13 1.60 4.89 -10.00
CA GLU A 13 0.47 5.34 -10.83
C GLU A 13 -0.84 4.59 -10.55
N ALA A 14 -0.77 3.39 -9.97
CA ALA A 14 -1.94 2.57 -9.68
C ALA A 14 -2.44 2.73 -8.22
N VAL A 15 -1.77 3.54 -7.39
CA VAL A 15 -2.09 3.72 -5.95
C VAL A 15 -3.56 4.06 -5.74
N GLU A 16 -4.09 5.07 -6.42
CA GLU A 16 -5.49 5.50 -6.26
C GLU A 16 -6.49 4.39 -6.59
N ALA A 17 -6.25 3.67 -7.69
CA ALA A 17 -7.12 2.59 -8.13
C ALA A 17 -7.06 1.38 -7.17
N VAL A 18 -5.86 1.04 -6.68
CA VAL A 18 -5.66 -0.01 -5.69
C VAL A 18 -6.34 0.36 -4.36
N SER A 19 -6.18 1.60 -3.90
CA SER A 19 -6.85 2.12 -2.71
C SER A 19 -8.37 1.98 -2.82
N ASN A 20 -8.95 2.37 -3.96
CA ASN A 20 -10.39 2.21 -4.19
C ASN A 20 -10.81 0.73 -4.18
N ILE A 21 -10.03 -0.17 -4.80
CA ILE A 21 -10.31 -1.61 -4.75
C ILE A 21 -10.33 -2.10 -3.30
N LEU A 22 -9.36 -1.71 -2.47
CA LEU A 22 -9.34 -2.13 -1.06
C LEU A 22 -10.54 -1.60 -0.27
N MET A 23 -10.93 -0.35 -0.51
CA MET A 23 -12.11 0.28 0.11
C MET A 23 -13.42 -0.37 -0.33
N GLU A 24 -13.58 -0.70 -1.61
CA GLU A 24 -14.74 -1.44 -2.12
C GLU A 24 -14.88 -2.84 -1.52
N ASN A 25 -13.76 -3.45 -1.11
CA ASN A 25 -13.74 -4.72 -0.38
C ASN A 25 -13.87 -4.53 1.14
N GLY A 26 -14.26 -3.33 1.59
CA GLY A 26 -14.69 -3.02 2.95
C GLY A 26 -13.59 -2.50 3.87
N ALA A 27 -12.47 -2.01 3.32
CA ALA A 27 -11.51 -1.25 4.12
C ALA A 27 -12.12 0.09 4.53
N SER A 28 -11.95 0.48 5.80
CA SER A 28 -12.35 1.82 6.26
C SER A 28 -11.34 2.91 5.90
N GLY A 29 -10.12 2.51 5.53
CA GLY A 29 -9.03 3.38 5.12
C GLY A 29 -7.85 2.56 4.62
N VAL A 30 -6.84 3.26 4.11
CA VAL A 30 -5.62 2.67 3.56
C VAL A 30 -4.40 3.41 4.10
N SER A 31 -3.29 2.68 4.24
CA SER A 31 -1.95 3.23 4.43
C SER A 31 -1.20 3.13 3.11
N ILE A 32 -0.48 4.20 2.75
CA ILE A 32 0.25 4.28 1.48
C ILE A 32 1.70 4.61 1.80
N GLU A 33 2.61 3.77 1.30
CA GLU A 33 4.03 4.06 1.22
C GLU A 33 4.39 4.14 -0.26
N ASP A 34 4.79 5.31 -0.77
CA ASP A 34 5.16 5.51 -2.18
C ASP A 34 6.60 6.01 -2.28
N ALA A 35 7.41 5.36 -3.13
CA ALA A 35 8.79 5.79 -3.39
C ALA A 35 8.83 7.20 -3.99
N LYS A 36 7.81 7.60 -4.76
CA LYS A 36 7.73 8.94 -5.38
C LYS A 36 7.58 10.07 -4.37
N ASP A 37 7.09 9.79 -3.16
CA ASP A 37 7.00 10.80 -2.11
C ASP A 37 8.38 11.33 -1.72
N PHE A 38 9.42 10.49 -1.87
CA PHE A 38 10.79 10.81 -1.49
C PHE A 38 11.61 11.45 -2.63
N GLU A 39 11.21 11.30 -3.90
CA GLU A 39 11.95 11.82 -5.06
C GLU A 39 12.17 13.34 -5.03
N LYS A 40 11.23 14.08 -4.46
CA LYS A 40 11.23 15.55 -4.44
C LYS A 40 11.47 16.14 -3.06
N LEU A 41 11.75 15.31 -2.06
CA LEU A 41 12.08 15.80 -0.72
C LEU A 41 13.39 16.58 -0.78
N LYS A 42 13.41 17.67 -0.03
CA LYS A 42 14.60 18.49 0.21
C LYS A 42 15.05 18.27 1.65
N PRO A 43 16.29 18.59 2.04
CA PRO A 43 16.69 18.57 3.44
C PRO A 43 15.69 19.33 4.32
N GLY A 44 15.21 18.69 5.38
CA GLY A 44 14.14 19.19 6.22
C GLY A 44 14.00 18.39 7.50
N ARG A 45 13.08 18.82 8.37
CA ARG A 45 12.87 18.28 9.71
C ARG A 45 12.11 16.94 9.67
N TYR A 46 12.76 15.91 9.14
CA TYR A 46 12.20 14.56 9.00
C TYR A 46 12.83 13.54 9.95
N GLY A 47 13.83 13.95 10.76
CA GLY A 47 14.39 13.08 11.79
C GLY A 47 13.34 12.71 12.84
N ASP A 48 13.56 11.58 13.53
CA ASP A 48 12.63 11.02 14.52
C ASP A 48 12.29 12.01 15.65
N HIS A 49 13.16 12.98 15.94
CA HIS A 49 12.93 14.06 16.91
C HIS A 49 12.88 15.46 16.28
N GLY A 50 12.64 15.54 14.96
CA GLY A 50 12.51 16.79 14.21
C GLY A 50 13.84 17.39 13.74
N GLU A 51 14.91 16.60 13.69
CA GLU A 51 16.19 17.00 13.15
C GLU A 51 16.15 17.20 11.63
N ILE A 52 16.99 18.11 11.15
CA ILE A 52 17.22 18.27 9.72
C ILE A 52 18.06 17.09 9.24
N VAL A 53 17.48 16.24 8.40
CA VAL A 53 18.14 15.07 7.82
C VAL A 53 18.10 15.13 6.29
N ASP A 54 19.06 14.45 5.65
CA ASP A 54 19.03 14.24 4.21
C ASP A 54 17.92 13.23 3.90
N PRO A 55 16.96 13.52 3.00
CA PRO A 55 15.94 12.57 2.62
C PRO A 55 16.49 11.23 2.12
N LYS A 56 17.72 11.21 1.58
CA LYS A 56 18.40 9.99 1.15
C LYS A 56 18.76 9.04 2.30
N SER A 57 18.83 9.54 3.54
CA SER A 57 19.09 8.70 4.71
C SER A 57 17.82 8.15 5.34
N LEU A 58 16.63 8.56 4.88
CA LEU A 58 15.36 8.02 5.37
C LEU A 58 15.13 6.62 4.79
N ALA A 59 14.83 5.65 5.66
CA ALA A 59 14.42 4.33 5.20
C ALA A 59 13.03 4.43 4.55
N HIS A 60 12.93 4.05 3.28
CA HIS A 60 11.69 4.02 2.52
C HIS A 60 11.79 2.98 1.40
N ILE A 61 10.65 2.65 0.79
CA ILE A 61 10.62 1.73 -0.34
C ILE A 61 11.37 2.32 -1.55
N ALA A 62 12.13 1.47 -2.25
CA ALA A 62 13.00 1.93 -3.33
C ALA A 62 12.26 2.23 -4.65
N GLN A 63 11.12 1.59 -4.89
CA GLN A 63 10.36 1.73 -6.13
C GLN A 63 8.87 1.40 -5.94
N GLY A 64 8.02 2.00 -6.76
CA GLY A 64 6.59 1.74 -6.75
C GLY A 64 5.93 2.23 -5.46
N ALA A 65 4.88 1.53 -5.04
CA ALA A 65 4.13 1.82 -3.84
C ALA A 65 3.65 0.53 -3.16
N ILE A 66 3.43 0.60 -1.84
CA ILE A 66 2.74 -0.39 -1.04
C ILE A 66 1.46 0.26 -0.52
N VAL A 67 0.32 -0.38 -0.79
CA VAL A 67 -0.99 0.06 -0.27
C VAL A 67 -1.51 -1.02 0.68
N SER A 68 -1.63 -0.68 1.96
CA SER A 68 -2.12 -1.59 3.01
C SER A 68 -3.52 -1.19 3.49
N ALA A 69 -4.35 -2.19 3.77
CA ALA A 69 -5.64 -2.02 4.44
C ALA A 69 -5.81 -3.05 5.55
N TYR A 70 -6.55 -2.67 6.59
CA TYR A 70 -6.78 -3.49 7.77
C TYR A 70 -8.25 -3.89 7.86
N TYR A 71 -8.49 -5.19 8.00
CA TYR A 71 -9.81 -5.78 8.01
C TYR A 71 -10.04 -6.56 9.31
N PRO A 72 -11.22 -6.47 9.95
CA PRO A 72 -11.55 -7.34 11.07
C PRO A 72 -11.57 -8.81 10.61
N ASN A 73 -11.05 -9.75 11.40
CA ASN A 73 -10.97 -11.17 11.00
C ASN A 73 -12.30 -11.80 10.55
N LYS A 74 -13.45 -11.33 11.08
CA LYS A 74 -14.79 -11.77 10.66
C LYS A 74 -15.11 -11.54 9.17
N GLN A 75 -14.32 -10.68 8.50
CA GLN A 75 -14.49 -10.35 7.09
C GLN A 75 -13.80 -11.35 6.16
N HIS A 76 -12.92 -12.21 6.68
CA HIS A 76 -12.22 -13.26 5.93
C HIS A 76 -11.58 -12.73 4.64
N ILE A 77 -10.84 -11.61 4.75
CA ILE A 77 -10.23 -10.93 3.60
C ILE A 77 -9.16 -11.80 2.92
N ASP A 78 -8.54 -12.71 3.66
CA ASP A 78 -7.64 -13.75 3.18
C ASP A 78 -8.28 -14.58 2.05
N GLN A 79 -9.58 -14.89 2.16
CA GLN A 79 -10.33 -15.62 1.14
C GLN A 79 -10.62 -14.78 -0.12
N GLN A 80 -10.52 -13.45 -0.02
CA GLN A 80 -10.74 -12.52 -1.14
C GLN A 80 -9.42 -12.05 -1.78
N ALA A 81 -8.27 -12.39 -1.19
CA ALA A 81 -6.96 -11.90 -1.62
C ALA A 81 -6.68 -12.18 -3.10
N ASP A 82 -6.99 -13.39 -3.59
CA ASP A 82 -6.83 -13.75 -5.00
C ASP A 82 -7.74 -12.92 -5.92
N ASN A 83 -8.99 -12.72 -5.53
CA ASN A 83 -9.94 -11.90 -6.30
C ASN A 83 -9.49 -10.44 -6.36
N ILE A 84 -8.99 -9.91 -5.24
CA ILE A 84 -8.42 -8.55 -5.16
C ILE A 84 -7.19 -8.45 -6.06
N ALA A 85 -6.27 -9.42 -5.99
CA ALA A 85 -5.09 -9.45 -6.85
C ALA A 85 -5.47 -9.45 -8.34
N GLN A 86 -6.50 -10.22 -8.73
CA GLN A 86 -7.01 -10.22 -10.10
C GLN A 86 -7.63 -8.87 -10.50
N LYS A 87 -8.40 -8.22 -9.62
CA LYS A 87 -8.93 -6.86 -9.87
C LYS A 87 -7.78 -5.87 -10.11
N VAL A 88 -6.73 -5.92 -9.30
CA VAL A 88 -5.54 -5.06 -9.46
C VAL A 88 -4.82 -5.34 -10.78
N ARG A 89 -4.58 -6.61 -11.15
CA ARG A 89 -3.97 -6.96 -12.45
C ARG A 89 -4.79 -6.47 -13.64
N ASN A 90 -6.11 -6.47 -13.51
CA ASN A 90 -7.03 -5.99 -14.55
C ASN A 90 -7.01 -4.46 -14.74
N LEU A 91 -6.34 -3.68 -13.88
CA LEU A 91 -6.12 -2.25 -14.09
C LEU A 91 -5.40 -1.96 -15.42
N SER A 92 -4.57 -2.91 -15.89
CA SER A 92 -3.93 -2.86 -17.20
C SER A 92 -4.91 -2.70 -18.37
N LYS A 93 -6.13 -3.23 -18.24
CA LYS A 93 -7.20 -3.09 -19.25
C LYS A 93 -7.76 -1.68 -19.34
N PHE A 94 -7.54 -0.87 -18.30
CA PHE A 94 -7.96 0.53 -18.22
C PHE A 94 -6.79 1.50 -18.48
N GLY A 95 -5.62 0.99 -18.90
CA GLY A 95 -4.45 1.81 -19.20
C GLY A 95 -3.61 2.19 -17.98
N LEU A 96 -3.84 1.58 -16.83
CA LEU A 96 -3.02 1.72 -15.62
C LEU A 96 -2.11 0.50 -15.49
N ASN A 97 -0.80 0.68 -15.38
CA ASN A 97 0.14 -0.41 -15.12
C ASN A 97 0.16 -0.73 -13.62
N PRO A 98 -0.39 -1.86 -13.15
CA PRO A 98 -0.38 -2.23 -11.74
C PRO A 98 0.99 -2.76 -11.26
N GLY A 99 1.96 -2.95 -12.16
CA GLY A 99 3.26 -3.49 -11.81
C GLY A 99 3.14 -4.94 -11.30
N PRO A 100 3.80 -5.30 -10.18
CA PRO A 100 3.82 -6.70 -9.73
C PRO A 100 2.45 -7.19 -9.25
N ALA A 101 1.57 -6.30 -8.78
CA ALA A 101 0.28 -6.65 -8.20
C ALA A 101 0.39 -7.82 -7.19
N GLU A 102 1.42 -7.75 -6.37
CA GLU A 102 1.75 -8.76 -5.36
C GLU A 102 0.95 -8.46 -4.10
N VAL A 103 0.24 -9.47 -3.59
CA VAL A 103 -0.64 -9.34 -2.43
C VAL A 103 -0.06 -10.13 -1.29
N ASN A 104 0.10 -9.48 -0.14
CA ASN A 104 0.52 -10.10 1.11
C ASN A 104 -0.61 -9.99 2.13
N VAL A 105 -0.81 -11.05 2.90
CA VAL A 105 -1.83 -11.13 3.94
C VAL A 105 -1.16 -11.51 5.24
N THR A 106 -1.27 -10.65 6.25
CA THR A 106 -0.60 -10.83 7.54
C THR A 106 -1.62 -10.72 8.67
N PRO A 107 -1.74 -11.72 9.55
CA PRO A 107 -2.54 -11.57 10.76
C PRO A 107 -1.84 -10.59 11.70
N VAL A 108 -2.57 -9.58 12.15
CA VAL A 108 -2.11 -8.60 13.15
C VAL A 108 -2.60 -9.07 14.51
N VAL A 109 -1.67 -9.64 15.26
CA VAL A 109 -1.91 -10.11 16.63
C VAL A 109 -1.38 -9.04 17.59
N ASN A 110 -2.24 -8.57 18.50
CA ASN A 110 -1.87 -7.65 19.57
C ASN A 110 -1.09 -8.37 20.69
#